data_AF-A0A5J4T4P7-F1
#
_entry.id   AF-A0A5J4T4P7-F1
#
_cell.length_a   1.000
_cell.length_b   1.000
_cell.length_c   1.000
_cell.angle_alpha   90.00
_cell.angle_beta   90.00
_cell.angle_gamma   90.00
#
_symmetry.space_group_name_H-M   'P 1'
#
loop_
_entity.id
_entity.type
_entity.pdbx_description
1 polymer ?
#
loop_
_entity_poly.entity_id
_entity_poly.type
_entity_poly.pdbx_seq_one_letter_code
_entity_poly.pdbx_strand_id
1 'polypeptide(L)'
;LISISADSDDAPQLQIEDCEFSQDSDSYSTYSLSHSIISISGGIMKIERTTIENYEFMNGNSLINIKPNQASTVTIYGTSFLYIAQTGTGNGAAINAELNGASKLTIKEGCSFSGCQSVGSGGAIYAILNIGTNGGIFIEGTTLTTFSQCSASQLGGAIYLDISSGAEDKFKFDGASYSSDNEGLYGKSLFINAKESLRTAVPIGDPTRIKLGALNPETDFYNLMGYDGSNTLAIPLYYIYTAVKNALDKQQKYNPQ
;
A
#
# COMPACT_ATOMS: atom_id res chain seq x y z
N LEU A 1 -16.24 9.93 8.50
CA LEU A 1 -17.03 11.16 8.23
C LEU A 1 -17.89 10.96 6.97
N ILE A 2 -17.28 10.62 5.84
CA ILE A 2 -17.93 10.30 4.58
C ILE A 2 -18.03 8.78 4.46
N SER A 3 -19.21 8.26 4.12
CA SER A 3 -19.44 6.83 3.89
C SER A 3 -20.12 6.63 2.55
N ILE A 4 -19.61 5.68 1.77
CA ILE A 4 -20.20 5.25 0.49
C ILE A 4 -20.51 3.76 0.64
N SER A 5 -21.74 3.36 0.34
CA SER A 5 -22.17 1.96 0.37
C SER A 5 -23.18 1.68 -0.71
N ALA A 6 -23.08 0.52 -1.36
CA ALA A 6 -23.99 0.10 -2.43
C ALA A 6 -24.71 -1.20 -2.05
N ASP A 7 -26.04 -1.20 -2.06
CA ASP A 7 -26.87 -2.39 -1.82
C ASP A 7 -27.72 -2.77 -3.06
N SER A 8 -27.50 -2.09 -4.19
CA SER A 8 -28.27 -2.22 -5.44
C SER A 8 -27.35 -2.12 -6.67
N ASP A 9 -27.91 -2.37 -7.86
CA ASP A 9 -27.19 -2.28 -9.14
C ASP A 9 -26.71 -0.86 -9.48
N ASP A 10 -27.37 0.17 -8.93
CA ASP A 10 -26.93 1.56 -9.06
C ASP A 10 -25.77 1.86 -8.09
N ALA A 11 -24.56 1.99 -8.64
CA ALA A 11 -23.36 2.28 -7.89
C ALA A 11 -23.28 3.78 -7.49
N PRO A 12 -23.30 4.13 -6.20
CA PRO A 12 -23.14 5.51 -5.75
C PRO A 12 -21.76 6.05 -6.11
N GLN A 13 -21.66 7.37 -6.29
CA GLN A 13 -20.44 8.04 -6.72
C GLN A 13 -20.07 9.18 -5.78
N LEU A 14 -18.78 9.28 -5.42
CA LEU A 14 -18.19 10.41 -4.72
C LEU A 14 -17.02 10.97 -5.53
N GLN A 15 -17.00 12.29 -5.71
CA GLN A 15 -15.88 12.99 -6.33
C GLN A 15 -15.41 14.11 -5.39
N ILE A 16 -14.12 14.13 -5.10
CA ILE A 16 -13.44 15.16 -4.31
C ILE A 16 -12.34 15.74 -5.22
N GLU A 17 -12.46 17.00 -5.58
CA GLU A 17 -11.55 17.65 -6.53
C GLU A 17 -11.11 19.00 -5.99
N ASP A 18 -9.82 19.31 -6.09
CA ASP A 18 -9.24 20.61 -5.73
C ASP A 18 -9.56 21.04 -4.28
N CYS A 19 -9.50 20.08 -3.35
CA CYS A 19 -9.85 20.27 -1.95
C CYS A 19 -8.61 20.26 -1.03
N GLU A 20 -8.80 20.75 0.20
CA GLU A 20 -7.85 20.61 1.29
C GLU A 20 -8.57 20.04 2.52
N PHE A 21 -8.01 18.98 3.09
CA PHE A 21 -8.44 18.39 4.35
C PHE A 21 -7.26 18.47 5.31
N SER A 22 -7.35 19.33 6.31
CA SER A 22 -6.34 19.44 7.35
C SER A 22 -7.00 19.28 8.71
N GLN A 23 -6.35 18.49 9.57
CA GLN A 23 -6.65 18.51 10.99
C GLN A 23 -5.65 19.44 11.67
N ASP A 24 -6.15 20.35 12.50
CA ASP A 24 -5.28 21.24 13.28
C ASP A 24 -4.46 20.40 14.27
N SER A 25 -3.13 20.43 14.13
CA SER A 25 -2.20 19.68 14.97
C SER A 25 -2.20 20.16 16.42
N ASP A 26 -2.66 21.37 16.72
CA ASP A 26 -2.82 21.83 18.11
C ASP A 26 -4.18 21.43 18.68
N SER A 27 -5.11 21.03 17.80
CA SER A 27 -6.42 20.50 18.16
C SER A 27 -6.42 19.01 18.49
N TYR A 28 -5.25 18.40 18.79
CA TYR A 28 -5.19 17.09 19.47
C TYR A 28 -6.05 17.18 20.74
N SER A 29 -7.33 16.87 20.61
CA SER A 29 -8.24 16.78 21.73
C SER A 29 -7.93 15.47 22.42
N THR A 30 -6.71 15.24 22.92
CA THR A 30 -6.31 14.04 23.67
C THR A 30 -6.55 12.68 22.97
N TYR A 31 -7.12 12.63 21.76
CA TYR A 31 -7.67 11.43 21.15
C TYR A 31 -7.48 11.47 19.64
N SER A 32 -6.69 10.54 19.12
CA SER A 32 -6.70 10.16 17.71
C SER A 32 -8.13 9.82 17.27
N LEU A 33 -8.44 9.97 15.98
CA LEU A 33 -9.77 9.72 15.44
C LEU A 33 -10.14 8.24 15.55
N SER A 34 -11.24 7.94 16.24
CA SER A 34 -11.80 6.59 16.36
C SER A 34 -12.69 6.18 15.16
N HIS A 35 -12.61 6.95 14.08
CA HIS A 35 -13.29 6.68 12.81
C HIS A 35 -12.43 7.11 11.62
N SER A 36 -12.63 6.50 10.46
CA SER A 36 -12.06 6.98 9.19
C SER A 36 -12.67 8.31 8.74
N ILE A 37 -11.93 9.06 7.92
CA ILE A 37 -12.53 10.19 7.18
C ILE A 37 -13.43 9.65 6.09
N ILE A 38 -12.95 8.69 5.30
CA ILE A 38 -13.69 8.05 4.22
C ILE A 38 -13.78 6.55 4.45
N SER A 39 -14.98 5.99 4.40
CA SER A 39 -15.19 4.55 4.33
C SER A 39 -16.01 4.19 3.09
N ILE A 40 -15.52 3.25 2.28
CA ILE A 40 -16.19 2.78 1.07
C ILE A 40 -16.48 1.27 1.19
N SER A 41 -17.71 0.90 0.86
CA SER A 41 -18.24 -0.45 0.91
C SER A 41 -19.18 -0.66 -0.28
N GLY A 42 -18.61 -0.52 -1.49
CA GLY A 42 -19.34 -0.47 -2.75
C GLY A 42 -19.35 0.93 -3.36
N GLY A 43 -19.49 1.00 -4.68
CA GLY A 43 -19.60 2.26 -5.42
C GLY A 43 -18.29 2.74 -6.06
N ILE A 44 -18.29 3.98 -6.51
CA ILE A 44 -17.18 4.60 -7.24
C ILE A 44 -16.73 5.84 -6.47
N MET A 45 -15.42 5.97 -6.23
CA MET A 45 -14.83 7.15 -5.62
C MET A 45 -13.68 7.68 -6.46
N LYS A 46 -13.64 8.99 -6.64
CA LYS A 46 -12.53 9.72 -7.23
C LYS A 46 -12.04 10.82 -6.30
N ILE A 47 -10.73 10.88 -6.08
CA ILE A 47 -10.04 12.01 -5.42
C ILE A 47 -9.02 12.57 -6.39
N GLU A 48 -9.05 13.88 -6.63
CA GLU A 48 -8.16 14.54 -7.57
C GLU A 48 -7.61 15.86 -7.01
N ARG A 49 -6.30 16.10 -7.21
CA ARG A 49 -5.62 17.36 -6.89
C ARG A 49 -5.97 17.89 -5.48
N THR A 50 -5.95 16.98 -4.51
CA THR A 50 -6.36 17.28 -3.13
C THR A 50 -5.15 17.18 -2.21
N THR A 51 -5.10 18.01 -1.17
CA THR A 51 -4.14 17.88 -0.07
C THR A 51 -4.87 17.38 1.16
N ILE A 52 -4.34 16.33 1.78
CA ILE A 52 -4.86 15.76 3.01
C ILE A 52 -3.71 15.63 4.01
N GLU A 53 -3.83 16.28 5.17
CA GLU A 53 -2.71 16.40 6.09
C GLU A 53 -3.06 16.37 7.59
N ASN A 54 -2.06 15.95 8.38
CA ASN A 54 -2.02 16.05 9.84
C ASN A 54 -3.10 15.25 10.59
N TYR A 55 -3.65 14.20 9.97
CA TYR A 55 -4.62 13.32 10.62
C TYR A 55 -3.96 12.20 11.42
N GLU A 56 -4.47 11.94 12.62
CA GLU A 56 -4.10 10.77 13.43
C GLU A 56 -5.33 9.90 13.72
N PHE A 57 -5.24 8.60 13.44
CA PHE A 57 -6.32 7.61 13.63
C PHE A 57 -5.95 6.57 14.70
N MET A 58 -6.92 6.12 15.50
CA MET A 58 -6.73 5.03 16.46
C MET A 58 -7.44 3.75 16.03
N ASN A 59 -6.87 2.61 16.43
CA ASN A 59 -7.56 1.31 16.49
C ASN A 59 -8.27 0.89 15.19
N GLY A 60 -7.49 0.62 14.14
CA GLY A 60 -7.95 0.00 12.90
C GLY A 60 -8.58 0.99 11.92
N ASN A 61 -8.61 2.27 12.29
CA ASN A 61 -9.03 3.33 11.41
C ASN A 61 -7.85 3.87 10.60
N SER A 62 -8.17 4.26 9.38
CA SER A 62 -7.28 4.91 8.43
C SER A 62 -8.02 6.07 7.79
N LEU A 63 -7.33 6.95 7.07
CA LEU A 63 -7.97 8.04 6.35
C LEU A 63 -9.02 7.51 5.36
N ILE A 64 -8.65 6.52 4.54
CA ILE A 64 -9.52 5.82 3.58
C ILE A 64 -9.57 4.33 3.92
N ASN A 65 -10.76 3.83 4.25
CA ASN A 65 -11.03 2.41 4.46
C ASN A 65 -11.87 1.83 3.33
N ILE A 66 -11.30 0.92 2.54
CA ILE A 66 -12.00 0.15 1.49
C ILE A 66 -12.38 -1.22 2.05
N LYS A 67 -13.68 -1.49 2.16
CA LYS A 67 -14.22 -2.71 2.77
C LYS A 67 -14.55 -3.77 1.71
N PRO A 68 -14.51 -5.07 2.06
CA PRO A 68 -14.64 -6.17 1.11
C PRO A 68 -16.09 -6.51 0.77
N ASN A 69 -17.07 -5.87 1.41
CA ASN A 69 -18.48 -6.24 1.34
C ASN A 69 -19.03 -6.18 -0.07
N GLN A 70 -18.70 -5.12 -0.81
CA GLN A 70 -19.20 -4.85 -2.16
C GLN A 70 -18.12 -4.24 -3.02
N ALA A 71 -18.18 -4.53 -4.32
CA ALA A 71 -17.18 -4.08 -5.27
C ALA A 71 -17.05 -2.55 -5.28
N SER A 72 -15.85 -2.07 -5.00
CA SER A 72 -15.54 -0.64 -4.92
C SER A 72 -14.52 -0.26 -5.98
N THR A 73 -14.77 0.79 -6.75
CA THR A 73 -13.77 1.36 -7.67
C THR A 73 -13.29 2.69 -7.11
N VAL A 74 -12.05 2.74 -6.64
CA VAL A 74 -11.41 3.92 -6.08
C VAL A 74 -10.31 4.38 -7.01
N THR A 75 -10.31 5.66 -7.39
CA THR A 75 -9.19 6.26 -8.12
C THR A 75 -8.71 7.57 -7.50
N ILE A 76 -7.40 7.70 -7.36
CA ILE A 76 -6.75 8.84 -6.70
C ILE A 76 -5.72 9.43 -7.66
N TYR A 77 -5.80 10.74 -7.91
CA TYR A 77 -5.01 11.46 -8.91
C TYR A 77 -4.31 12.67 -8.28
N GLY A 78 -2.98 12.80 -8.46
CA GLY A 78 -2.22 13.99 -8.06
C GLY A 78 -2.53 14.52 -6.66
N THR A 79 -2.74 13.61 -5.70
CA THR A 79 -3.18 13.93 -4.33
C THR A 79 -2.01 13.75 -3.36
N SER A 80 -1.91 14.65 -2.38
CA SER A 80 -0.89 14.62 -1.33
C SER A 80 -1.48 14.13 -0.01
N PHE A 81 -0.87 13.11 0.56
CA PHE A 81 -1.14 12.59 1.90
C PHE A 81 0.07 12.90 2.78
N LEU A 82 -0.07 13.86 3.70
CA LEU A 82 1.04 14.38 4.49
C LEU A 82 0.81 14.11 5.98
N TYR A 83 1.78 13.50 6.64
CA TYR A 83 1.76 13.29 8.10
C TYR A 83 0.50 12.59 8.61
N ILE A 84 0.08 11.54 7.89
CA ILE A 84 -1.07 10.72 8.27
C ILE A 84 -0.60 9.59 9.17
N ALA A 85 -1.11 9.53 10.40
CA ALA A 85 -0.68 8.55 11.39
C ALA A 85 -1.81 7.60 11.80
N GLN A 86 -1.46 6.35 12.08
CA GLN A 86 -2.33 5.34 12.67
C GLN A 86 -1.67 4.75 13.92
N THR A 87 -2.33 4.91 15.06
CA THR A 87 -1.88 4.48 16.39
C THR A 87 -2.81 3.43 17.00
N GLY A 88 -2.34 2.69 18.01
CA GLY A 88 -3.05 1.51 18.53
C GLY A 88 -3.17 0.38 17.49
N THR A 89 -3.99 -0.63 17.70
CA THR A 89 -4.04 -1.78 16.77
C THR A 89 -4.53 -1.35 15.38
N GLY A 90 -3.74 -1.46 14.31
CA GLY A 90 -4.17 -1.11 12.96
C GLY A 90 -3.04 -1.22 11.94
N ASN A 91 -3.32 -0.82 10.69
CA ASN A 91 -2.41 -0.85 9.54
C ASN A 91 -2.69 0.38 8.65
N GLY A 92 -1.85 0.65 7.65
CA GLY A 92 -2.19 1.52 6.51
C GLY A 92 -2.79 2.87 6.90
N ALA A 93 -2.00 3.87 7.31
CA ALA A 93 -2.57 5.09 7.87
C ALA A 93 -3.39 5.92 6.87
N ALA A 94 -2.91 6.05 5.64
CA ALA A 94 -3.62 6.77 4.59
C ALA A 94 -4.69 5.89 3.93
N ILE A 95 -4.34 4.65 3.59
CA ILE A 95 -5.25 3.73 2.91
C ILE A 95 -5.12 2.33 3.53
N ASN A 96 -6.25 1.81 3.98
CA ASN A 96 -6.40 0.40 4.35
C ASN A 96 -7.49 -0.20 3.47
N ALA A 97 -7.10 -1.16 2.63
CA ALA A 97 -7.93 -1.67 1.56
C ALA A 97 -8.05 -3.19 1.58
N GLU A 98 -9.26 -3.68 1.77
CA GLU A 98 -9.58 -5.09 1.55
C GLU A 98 -10.34 -5.22 0.22
N LEU A 99 -9.65 -5.76 -0.79
CA LEU A 99 -10.13 -5.87 -2.14
C LEU A 99 -10.67 -7.28 -2.38
N ASN A 100 -11.91 -7.37 -2.85
CA ASN A 100 -12.61 -8.61 -3.18
C ASN A 100 -13.35 -8.46 -4.52
N GLY A 101 -13.51 -9.54 -5.28
CA GLY A 101 -14.25 -9.56 -6.53
C GLY A 101 -13.76 -8.47 -7.49
N ALA A 102 -14.67 -7.60 -7.94
CA ALA A 102 -14.32 -6.52 -8.86
C ALA A 102 -13.70 -5.27 -8.19
N SER A 103 -13.48 -5.25 -6.87
CA SER A 103 -12.89 -4.09 -6.19
C SER A 103 -11.52 -3.73 -6.75
N LYS A 104 -11.35 -2.44 -7.05
CA LYS A 104 -10.16 -1.88 -7.68
C LYS A 104 -9.74 -0.58 -7.01
N LEU A 105 -8.47 -0.49 -6.65
CA LEU A 105 -7.81 0.75 -6.20
C LEU A 105 -6.77 1.16 -7.22
N THR A 106 -6.88 2.37 -7.75
CA THR A 106 -5.89 2.94 -8.68
C THR A 106 -5.37 4.27 -8.15
N ILE A 107 -4.05 4.41 -8.07
CA ILE A 107 -3.35 5.63 -7.66
C ILE A 107 -2.49 6.05 -8.84
N LYS A 108 -2.59 7.31 -9.27
CA LYS A 108 -1.93 7.73 -10.51
C LYS A 108 -1.65 9.22 -10.60
N GLU A 109 -0.86 9.60 -11.59
CA GLU A 109 -0.55 10.98 -11.92
C GLU A 109 0.08 11.77 -10.77
N GLY A 110 1.14 11.22 -10.17
CA GLY A 110 2.00 11.96 -9.23
C GLY A 110 1.39 12.21 -7.85
N CYS A 111 0.75 11.22 -7.24
CA CYS A 111 0.38 11.32 -5.83
C CYS A 111 1.63 11.35 -4.94
N SER A 112 1.51 11.89 -3.72
CA SER A 112 2.59 11.89 -2.73
C SER A 112 2.11 11.35 -1.40
N PHE A 113 2.84 10.38 -0.84
CA PHE A 113 2.67 9.91 0.53
C PHE A 113 3.93 10.29 1.29
N SER A 114 3.81 11.26 2.20
CA SER A 114 4.93 11.76 2.96
C SER A 114 4.66 11.73 4.45
N GLY A 115 5.57 11.16 5.23
CA GLY A 115 5.45 11.13 6.69
C GLY A 115 4.29 10.26 7.20
N CYS A 116 3.78 9.32 6.38
CA CYS A 116 2.67 8.45 6.77
C CYS A 116 3.16 7.30 7.67
N GLN A 117 2.50 7.06 8.80
CA GLN A 117 3.01 6.15 9.83
C GLN A 117 1.94 5.21 10.37
N SER A 118 2.25 3.91 10.47
CA SER A 118 1.38 2.93 11.13
C SER A 118 2.16 2.10 12.14
N VAL A 119 1.54 1.76 13.27
CA VAL A 119 2.11 0.79 14.22
C VAL A 119 1.94 -0.67 13.76
N GLY A 120 1.20 -0.91 12.68
CA GLY A 120 1.10 -2.20 12.02
C GLY A 120 2.03 -2.31 10.81
N SER A 121 1.47 -2.85 9.72
CA SER A 121 2.13 -2.97 8.41
C SER A 121 1.59 -1.92 7.43
N GLY A 122 2.42 -1.51 6.48
CA GLY A 122 2.05 -0.50 5.49
C GLY A 122 1.90 0.88 6.13
N GLY A 123 2.98 1.67 6.25
CA GLY A 123 2.90 2.98 6.91
C GLY A 123 1.89 3.91 6.24
N ALA A 124 1.89 3.92 4.90
CA ALA A 124 0.89 4.64 4.11
C ALA A 124 -0.26 3.72 3.68
N ILE A 125 0.06 2.60 3.03
CA ILE A 125 -0.91 1.73 2.37
C ILE A 125 -0.80 0.31 2.90
N TYR A 126 -1.91 -0.22 3.39
CA TYR A 126 -2.10 -1.64 3.65
C TYR A 126 -3.17 -2.17 2.72
N ALA A 127 -2.90 -3.23 1.97
CA ALA A 127 -3.90 -3.84 1.12
C ALA A 127 -3.91 -5.36 1.18
N ILE A 128 -5.12 -5.94 1.18
CA ILE A 128 -5.38 -7.37 1.04
C ILE A 128 -6.07 -7.59 -0.31
N LEU A 129 -5.49 -8.47 -1.11
CA LEU A 129 -6.09 -9.02 -2.32
C LEU A 129 -6.68 -10.39 -1.96
N ASN A 130 -8.00 -10.44 -1.73
CA ASN A 130 -8.69 -11.66 -1.35
C ASN A 130 -8.78 -12.66 -2.52
N ILE A 131 -9.05 -13.91 -2.19
CA ILE A 131 -9.32 -14.95 -3.19
C ILE A 131 -10.45 -14.51 -4.13
N GLY A 132 -10.26 -14.68 -5.44
CA GLY A 132 -11.23 -14.27 -6.46
C GLY A 132 -11.21 -12.76 -6.79
N THR A 133 -10.23 -12.00 -6.29
CA THR A 133 -10.02 -10.61 -6.72
C THR A 133 -9.70 -10.54 -8.21
N ASN A 134 -10.47 -9.73 -8.94
CA ASN A 134 -10.34 -9.46 -10.36
C ASN A 134 -10.01 -7.99 -10.65
N GLY A 135 -10.34 -7.07 -9.74
CA GLY A 135 -10.01 -5.65 -9.87
C GLY A 135 -8.52 -5.41 -9.57
N GLY A 136 -8.15 -5.34 -8.29
CA GLY A 136 -6.75 -5.27 -7.85
C GLY A 136 -6.27 -3.88 -7.41
N ILE A 137 -4.97 -3.73 -7.18
CA ILE A 137 -4.34 -2.46 -6.75
C ILE A 137 -3.26 -2.01 -7.73
N PHE A 138 -3.35 -0.78 -8.23
CA PHE A 138 -2.45 -0.26 -9.25
C PHE A 138 -1.91 1.10 -8.87
N ILE A 139 -0.60 1.28 -9.02
CA ILE A 139 0.06 2.58 -8.97
C ILE A 139 0.66 2.80 -10.35
N GLU A 140 0.07 3.68 -11.14
CA GLU A 140 0.34 3.84 -12.57
C GLU A 140 0.48 5.33 -12.95
N GLY A 141 0.82 5.61 -14.21
CA GLY A 141 0.90 6.97 -14.75
C GLY A 141 2.33 7.41 -15.11
N THR A 142 2.43 8.53 -15.82
CA THR A 142 3.73 9.04 -16.32
C THR A 142 4.47 9.87 -15.26
N THR A 143 3.73 10.50 -14.36
CA THR A 143 4.28 11.20 -13.19
C THR A 143 4.31 10.23 -12.03
N LEU A 144 5.51 9.95 -11.51
CA LEU A 144 5.69 8.95 -10.45
C LEU A 144 5.02 9.39 -9.14
N THR A 145 4.28 8.46 -8.53
CA THR A 145 3.77 8.55 -7.18
C THR A 145 4.89 8.28 -6.18
N THR A 146 5.12 9.20 -5.26
CA THR A 146 6.26 9.14 -4.33
C THR A 146 5.87 8.68 -2.94
N PHE A 147 6.71 7.84 -2.33
CA PHE A 147 6.62 7.45 -0.92
C PHE A 147 7.90 7.87 -0.20
N SER A 148 7.79 8.80 0.75
CA SER A 148 8.92 9.31 1.53
C SER A 148 8.59 9.42 3.02
N GLN A 149 9.59 9.21 3.87
CA GLN A 149 9.46 9.28 5.33
C GLN A 149 8.29 8.45 5.87
N CYS A 150 7.86 7.41 5.15
CA CYS A 150 6.78 6.53 5.58
C CYS A 150 7.36 5.47 6.53
N SER A 151 6.63 5.15 7.59
CA SER A 151 7.10 4.14 8.54
C SER A 151 6.02 3.16 9.00
N ALA A 152 6.44 1.91 9.18
CA ALA A 152 5.64 0.86 9.77
C ALA A 152 6.42 0.20 10.90
N SER A 153 5.79 -0.11 12.04
CA SER A 153 6.48 -0.89 13.09
C SER A 153 6.66 -2.36 12.71
N GLN A 154 5.94 -2.85 11.71
CA GLN A 154 6.03 -4.22 11.18
C GLN A 154 6.53 -4.21 9.73
N LEU A 155 5.73 -4.70 8.78
CA LEU A 155 6.17 -4.99 7.42
C LEU A 155 5.78 -3.86 6.47
N GLY A 156 6.64 -3.53 5.50
CA GLY A 156 6.28 -2.58 4.44
C GLY A 156 6.17 -1.15 4.96
N GLY A 157 7.31 -0.48 5.17
CA GLY A 157 7.32 0.86 5.76
C GLY A 157 6.44 1.88 5.04
N ALA A 158 6.31 1.76 3.71
CA ALA A 158 5.33 2.52 2.94
C ALA A 158 4.09 1.68 2.58
N ILE A 159 4.30 0.51 1.96
CA ILE A 159 3.25 -0.33 1.40
C ILE A 159 3.41 -1.77 1.88
N TYR A 160 2.31 -2.35 2.37
CA TYR A 160 2.20 -3.79 2.62
C TYR A 160 1.07 -4.39 1.76
N LEU A 161 1.37 -5.52 1.10
CA LEU A 161 0.40 -6.32 0.35
C LEU A 161 0.26 -7.71 0.95
N ASP A 162 -0.96 -8.13 1.25
CA ASP A 162 -1.32 -9.54 1.47
C ASP A 162 -2.04 -10.08 0.25
N ILE A 163 -1.47 -11.09 -0.41
CA ILE A 163 -1.93 -11.57 -1.71
C ILE A 163 -2.35 -13.03 -1.60
N SER A 164 -3.65 -13.27 -1.74
CA SER A 164 -4.23 -14.62 -1.81
C SER A 164 -3.80 -15.36 -3.08
N SER A 165 -3.82 -16.70 -3.03
CA SER A 165 -3.61 -17.55 -4.21
C SER A 165 -4.60 -17.17 -5.33
N GLY A 166 -4.07 -17.00 -6.54
CA GLY A 166 -4.81 -16.57 -7.72
C GLY A 166 -4.94 -15.05 -7.90
N ALA A 167 -4.42 -14.24 -6.96
CA ALA A 167 -4.44 -12.78 -7.05
C ALA A 167 -3.05 -12.15 -7.33
N GLU A 168 -2.04 -12.97 -7.61
CA GLU A 168 -0.64 -12.55 -7.79
C GLU A 168 -0.40 -11.62 -8.98
N ASP A 169 -1.29 -11.61 -9.97
CA ASP A 169 -1.26 -10.71 -11.13
C ASP A 169 -2.13 -9.46 -10.93
N LYS A 170 -2.83 -9.31 -9.81
CA LYS A 170 -3.79 -8.22 -9.53
C LYS A 170 -3.15 -7.00 -8.88
N PHE A 171 -1.85 -6.81 -9.08
CA PHE A 171 -1.18 -5.57 -8.72
C PHE A 171 -0.09 -5.19 -9.72
N LYS A 172 0.14 -3.88 -9.86
CA LYS A 172 1.24 -3.31 -10.65
C LYS A 172 1.56 -1.90 -10.16
N PHE A 173 2.81 -1.64 -9.81
CA PHE A 173 3.28 -0.39 -9.23
C PHE A 173 4.29 0.34 -10.12
N ASP A 174 4.15 0.29 -11.44
CA ASP A 174 5.08 0.92 -12.38
C ASP A 174 5.13 2.44 -12.30
N GLY A 175 4.10 3.05 -11.74
CA GLY A 175 4.07 4.47 -11.40
C GLY A 175 4.59 4.79 -10.00
N ALA A 176 5.13 3.85 -9.21
CA ALA A 176 5.63 4.12 -7.86
C ALA A 176 7.12 4.50 -7.83
N SER A 177 7.50 5.38 -6.89
CA SER A 177 8.88 5.74 -6.57
C SER A 177 9.07 5.76 -5.06
N TYR A 178 10.08 5.03 -4.58
CA TYR A 178 10.34 4.91 -3.13
C TYR A 178 11.60 5.66 -2.73
N SER A 179 11.48 6.49 -1.70
CA SER A 179 12.61 7.15 -1.04
C SER A 179 13.39 6.18 -0.14
N SER A 180 14.66 6.51 0.14
CA SER A 180 15.54 5.73 1.02
C SER A 180 15.30 5.98 2.52
N ASP A 181 14.43 6.92 2.87
CA ASP A 181 14.11 7.33 4.24
C ASP A 181 12.80 6.71 4.77
N ASN A 182 12.27 5.71 4.07
CA ASN A 182 11.17 4.89 4.58
C ASN A 182 11.72 3.86 5.56
N GLU A 183 10.93 3.46 6.56
CA GLU A 183 11.36 2.55 7.63
C GLU A 183 10.34 1.45 7.92
N GLY A 184 10.81 0.21 8.05
CA GLY A 184 9.99 -0.94 8.39
C GLY A 184 10.85 -2.09 8.91
N LEU A 185 10.30 -2.98 9.72
CA LEU A 185 11.03 -4.16 10.24
C LEU A 185 11.56 -5.03 9.10
N TYR A 186 10.74 -5.26 8.08
CA TYR A 186 11.13 -5.85 6.81
C TYR A 186 10.42 -5.14 5.66
N GLY A 187 11.15 -4.91 4.56
CA GLY A 187 10.63 -4.13 3.44
C GLY A 187 10.44 -2.68 3.87
N LYS A 188 11.52 -1.91 3.94
CA LYS A 188 11.45 -0.49 4.34
C LYS A 188 10.47 0.32 3.51
N SER A 189 10.29 -0.03 2.24
CA SER A 189 9.30 0.60 1.37
C SER A 189 8.14 -0.34 1.05
N LEU A 190 8.42 -1.51 0.46
CA LEU A 190 7.39 -2.46 0.02
C LEU A 190 7.60 -3.81 0.67
N PHE A 191 6.51 -4.38 1.19
CA PHE A 191 6.48 -5.78 1.59
C PHE A 191 5.34 -6.53 0.89
N ILE A 192 5.64 -7.70 0.32
CA ILE A 192 4.66 -8.58 -0.34
C ILE A 192 4.57 -9.91 0.40
N ASN A 193 3.41 -10.21 0.96
CA ASN A 193 3.08 -11.50 1.52
C ASN A 193 2.25 -12.30 0.51
N ALA A 194 2.89 -13.16 -0.29
CA ALA A 194 2.22 -13.97 -1.31
C ALA A 194 1.90 -15.37 -0.75
N LYS A 195 0.61 -15.72 -0.63
CA LYS A 195 0.16 -16.96 0.02
C LYS A 195 0.54 -18.25 -0.73
N GLU A 196 0.64 -18.21 -2.06
CA GLU A 196 1.04 -19.37 -2.86
C GLU A 196 2.54 -19.32 -3.19
N SER A 197 2.94 -18.37 -4.04
CA SER A 197 4.35 -18.12 -4.31
C SER A 197 4.66 -16.67 -4.62
N LEU A 198 5.71 -16.18 -3.95
CA LEU A 198 6.30 -14.88 -4.22
C LEU A 198 6.88 -14.79 -5.63
N ARG A 199 7.31 -15.92 -6.21
CA ARG A 199 7.79 -15.99 -7.60
C ARG A 199 6.68 -15.75 -8.61
N THR A 200 5.45 -16.12 -8.30
CA THR A 200 4.30 -15.82 -9.16
C THR A 200 3.93 -14.34 -9.08
N ALA A 201 3.97 -13.76 -7.87
CA ALA A 201 3.75 -12.33 -7.65
C ALA A 201 4.86 -11.46 -8.28
N VAL A 202 6.10 -11.94 -8.27
CA VAL A 202 7.29 -11.23 -8.77
C VAL A 202 8.07 -12.14 -9.73
N PRO A 203 7.62 -12.28 -10.99
CA PRO A 203 8.21 -13.25 -11.92
C PRO A 203 9.66 -12.92 -12.31
N ILE A 204 10.44 -13.98 -12.53
CA ILE A 204 11.82 -13.89 -13.05
C ILE A 204 11.78 -13.24 -14.45
N GLY A 205 12.72 -12.33 -14.72
CA GLY A 205 12.89 -11.77 -16.06
C GLY A 205 12.08 -10.50 -16.34
N ASP A 206 11.66 -9.77 -15.30
CA ASP A 206 11.37 -8.32 -15.38
C ASP A 206 12.62 -7.52 -14.98
N PRO A 207 13.63 -7.40 -15.87
CA PRO A 207 14.89 -6.71 -15.55
C PRO A 207 14.68 -5.23 -15.21
N THR A 208 13.56 -4.66 -15.66
CA THR A 208 13.18 -3.26 -15.47
C THR A 208 12.39 -3.01 -14.18
N ARG A 209 11.95 -4.06 -13.48
CA ARG A 209 11.16 -3.99 -12.23
C ARG A 209 9.90 -3.15 -12.38
N ILE A 210 9.37 -3.08 -13.60
CA ILE A 210 8.22 -2.24 -13.92
C ILE A 210 7.08 -2.59 -12.97
N LYS A 211 6.87 -3.88 -12.67
CA LYS A 211 5.77 -4.27 -11.77
C LYS A 211 5.88 -3.71 -10.34
N LEU A 212 7.08 -3.47 -9.82
CA LEU A 212 7.29 -3.07 -8.42
C LEU A 212 7.47 -1.58 -8.22
N GLY A 213 7.75 -0.84 -9.29
CA GLY A 213 8.06 0.59 -9.26
C GLY A 213 9.56 0.88 -9.23
N ALA A 214 9.89 2.14 -9.46
CA ALA A 214 11.26 2.61 -9.52
C ALA A 214 11.88 2.61 -8.11
N LEU A 215 12.94 1.82 -7.97
CA LEU A 215 13.97 2.07 -6.97
C LEU A 215 15.05 2.91 -7.65
N ASN A 216 15.31 4.12 -7.16
CA ASN A 216 16.67 4.66 -7.32
C ASN A 216 17.64 3.63 -6.71
N PRO A 217 18.71 3.25 -7.42
CA PRO A 217 19.13 1.86 -7.54
C PRO A 217 19.73 1.28 -6.26
N GLU A 218 19.21 0.13 -5.83
CA GLU A 218 19.90 -1.00 -5.17
C GLU A 218 20.97 -0.74 -4.11
N THR A 219 20.91 0.35 -3.35
CA THR A 219 21.81 0.48 -2.21
C THR A 219 21.37 -0.40 -1.04
N ASP A 220 20.08 -0.69 -0.94
CA ASP A 220 19.50 -1.40 0.20
C ASP A 220 18.56 -2.56 -0.23
N PHE A 221 19.03 -3.80 -0.05
CA PHE A 221 18.25 -5.01 -0.29
C PHE A 221 17.05 -5.16 0.65
N TYR A 222 17.00 -4.41 1.75
CA TYR A 222 15.89 -4.45 2.71
C TYR A 222 14.74 -3.50 2.32
N ASN A 223 14.87 -2.73 1.24
CA ASN A 223 13.80 -1.82 0.80
C ASN A 223 12.54 -2.55 0.31
N LEU A 224 12.72 -3.59 -0.50
CA LEU A 224 11.61 -4.39 -1.03
C LEU A 224 11.80 -5.84 -0.61
N MET A 225 10.88 -6.37 0.18
CA MET A 225 10.96 -7.74 0.70
C MET A 225 9.62 -8.46 0.57
N GLY A 226 9.61 -9.76 0.83
CA GLY A 226 8.37 -10.52 0.87
C GLY A 226 8.50 -11.90 1.47
N TYR A 227 7.35 -12.54 1.67
CA TYR A 227 7.21 -13.95 2.05
C TYR A 227 6.79 -14.80 0.86
N ASP A 228 7.35 -16.01 0.77
CA ASP A 228 7.08 -16.99 -0.29
C ASP A 228 6.27 -18.15 0.27
N GLY A 229 4.97 -18.15 0.01
CA GLY A 229 4.04 -19.17 0.47
C GLY A 229 3.80 -19.10 1.98
N SER A 230 3.85 -20.24 2.66
CA SER A 230 3.69 -20.33 4.13
C SER A 230 4.95 -20.00 4.92
N ASN A 231 6.04 -19.56 4.27
CA ASN A 231 7.29 -19.26 4.94
C ASN A 231 7.23 -17.90 5.65
N THR A 232 7.91 -17.79 6.79
CA THR A 232 8.04 -16.53 7.55
C THR A 232 9.42 -15.89 7.41
N LEU A 233 10.28 -16.45 6.56
CA LEU A 233 11.58 -15.86 6.24
C LEU A 233 11.38 -14.72 5.24
N ALA A 234 11.71 -13.49 5.64
CA ALA A 234 11.60 -12.33 4.77
C ALA A 234 12.72 -12.37 3.73
N ILE A 235 12.36 -12.37 2.45
CA ILE A 235 13.29 -12.48 1.33
C ILE A 235 13.34 -11.14 0.60
N PRO A 236 14.53 -10.53 0.42
CA PRO A 236 14.69 -9.43 -0.51
C PRO A 236 14.19 -9.80 -1.90
N LEU A 237 13.28 -9.00 -2.45
CA LEU A 237 12.67 -9.29 -3.76
C LEU A 237 13.72 -9.38 -4.88
N TYR A 238 14.88 -8.74 -4.68
CA TYR A 238 16.08 -8.89 -5.51
C TYR A 238 16.38 -10.35 -5.89
N TYR A 239 16.35 -11.26 -4.90
CA TYR A 239 16.67 -12.68 -5.11
C TYR A 239 15.54 -13.49 -5.77
N ILE A 240 14.36 -12.87 -5.93
CA ILE A 240 13.20 -13.50 -6.56
C ILE A 240 13.24 -13.26 -8.07
N TYR A 241 13.43 -12.00 -8.50
CA TYR A 241 13.39 -11.63 -9.92
C TYR A 241 14.72 -11.77 -10.65
N THR A 242 15.86 -11.74 -9.96
CA THR A 242 17.15 -12.05 -10.59
C THR A 242 17.26 -13.56 -10.81
N ALA A 243 17.61 -13.97 -12.02
CA ALA A 243 17.96 -15.35 -12.29
C ALA A 243 19.18 -15.71 -11.43
N VAL A 244 18.97 -16.50 -10.38
CA VAL A 244 20.05 -16.93 -9.49
C VAL A 244 20.99 -17.82 -10.32
N LYS A 245 22.14 -17.28 -10.72
CA LYS A 245 23.11 -18.00 -11.55
C LYS A 245 23.76 -19.17 -10.82
N ASN A 246 23.77 -19.19 -9.47
CA ASN A 246 24.34 -20.28 -8.66
C ASN A 246 23.62 -20.43 -7.30
N ALA A 247 23.24 -21.66 -6.94
CA ALA A 247 22.53 -21.99 -5.70
C ALA A 247 23.34 -21.79 -4.40
N LEU A 248 24.64 -21.46 -4.49
CA LEU A 248 25.57 -21.31 -3.36
C LEU A 248 25.45 -19.96 -2.63
N ASP A 249 24.98 -18.90 -3.29
CA ASP A 249 24.88 -17.56 -2.68
C ASP A 249 23.75 -17.44 -1.64
N LYS A 250 22.80 -18.39 -1.62
CA LYS A 250 21.68 -18.39 -0.67
C LYS A 250 22.09 -18.70 0.78
N GLN A 251 23.21 -19.38 1.02
CA GLN A 251 23.59 -19.79 2.38
C GLN A 251 24.63 -18.87 3.04
N GLN A 252 25.46 -18.15 2.28
CA GLN A 252 26.54 -17.34 2.87
C GLN A 252 26.13 -15.91 3.27
N LYS A 253 25.05 -15.35 2.71
CA LYS A 253 24.58 -13.98 3.05
C LYS A 253 23.45 -13.93 4.08
N TYR A 254 22.93 -15.08 4.52
CA TYR A 254 21.76 -15.18 5.40
C TYR A 254 22.08 -15.23 6.90
N ASN A 255 23.36 -15.10 7.28
CA ASN A 255 23.79 -15.14 8.68
C ASN A 255 24.72 -13.95 8.96
N PRO A 256 24.19 -12.77 9.28
CA PRO A 256 25.02 -11.72 9.86
C PRO A 256 25.47 -12.21 11.24
N GLN A 257 26.78 -12.27 11.45
CA GLN A 257 27.33 -12.27 12.81
C GLN A 257 27.03 -10.94 13.49
#